data_AF-A0A2V8W7M3-F1
#
_entry.id   AF-A0A2V8W7M3-F1
#
_cell.length_a   1.000
_cell.length_b   1.000
_cell.length_c   1.000
_cell.angle_alpha   90.00
_cell.angle_beta   90.00
_cell.angle_gamma   90.00
#
_symmetry.space_group_name_H-M   'P 1'
#
loop_
_entity.id
_entity.type
_entity.pdbx_description
1 polymer ?
#
loop_
_entity_poly.entity_id
_entity_poly.type
_entity_poly.pdbx_seq_one_letter_code
_entity_poly.pdbx_strand_id
1 'polypeptide(L)'
;MNERAKRISRLASGLVVVALVVTGAMLVGTATAPPVKAWETLPPCDFLTGGGWIVYNGNKANFGVAGGCKHGSPTWGHLEYIDHGTGLNVHWTSITGYFFVDDGTGTDPQTGQPTGTRGICGTARTNLYGDVNFAVRAKDAGEPGVNDQFDIRLTDSTGNVVYYDTTSECLHYLGSSSSFISPIRQPQGASVVRVPRTLRSSPSRECRDCSHGSWTCTSAQLR
;
A
#
# COMPACT_ATOMS: atom_id res chain seq x y z
N MET A 1 -10.78 25.46 73.72
CA MET A 1 -10.54 26.59 74.65
C MET A 1 -9.24 27.28 74.27
N ASN A 2 -9.30 28.61 74.13
CA ASN A 2 -8.19 29.59 74.09
C ASN A 2 -7.77 30.15 72.71
N GLU A 3 -8.68 30.95 72.15
CA GLU A 3 -8.42 32.36 71.78
C GLU A 3 -7.17 32.98 72.43
N ARG A 4 -6.29 33.59 71.63
CA ARG A 4 -5.67 34.89 71.96
C ARG A 4 -5.02 35.54 70.74
N ALA A 5 -5.81 36.40 70.12
CA ALA A 5 -5.38 37.45 69.22
C ALA A 5 -4.31 38.36 69.83
N LYS A 6 -3.40 38.88 69.00
CA LYS A 6 -2.96 40.29 68.97
C LYS A 6 -1.99 40.47 67.79
N ARG A 7 -2.43 41.13 66.72
CA ARG A 7 -2.31 42.59 66.48
C ARG A 7 -0.89 42.97 66.03
N ILE A 8 -0.74 43.49 64.80
CA ILE A 8 -0.50 44.93 64.48
C ILE A 8 0.88 45.36 65.03
N SER A 9 1.84 45.92 64.30
CA SER A 9 1.91 46.56 62.99
C SER A 9 3.37 46.96 62.76
N ARG A 10 3.75 47.09 61.48
CA ARG A 10 4.57 48.19 60.91
C ARG A 10 5.74 48.72 61.77
N LEU A 11 6.95 48.67 61.22
CA LEU A 11 7.56 49.81 60.52
C LEU A 11 8.98 49.47 60.12
N ALA A 12 9.32 49.92 58.91
CA ALA A 12 10.59 49.78 58.25
C ALA A 12 11.73 50.44 59.03
N SER A 13 12.95 49.91 58.92
CA SER A 13 14.12 50.74 58.69
C SER A 13 15.35 49.91 58.32
N GLY A 14 15.93 50.21 57.16
CA GLY A 14 17.37 50.44 57.08
C GLY A 14 18.29 49.30 56.62
N LEU A 15 18.93 49.56 55.48
CA LEU A 15 20.27 49.13 55.06
C LEU A 15 20.49 47.69 54.57
N VAL A 16 20.24 47.55 53.26
CA VAL A 16 21.25 47.21 52.23
C VAL A 16 22.55 46.57 52.74
N VAL A 17 22.71 45.28 52.48
CA VAL A 17 23.97 44.75 51.93
C VAL A 17 23.60 43.78 50.82
N VAL A 18 24.00 44.15 49.61
CA VAL A 18 23.88 43.38 48.37
C VAL A 18 24.77 42.14 48.47
N ALA A 19 24.17 40.96 48.37
CA ALA A 19 24.86 39.75 47.95
C ALA A 19 23.95 39.02 46.96
N LEU A 20 24.12 39.36 45.68
CA LEU A 20 23.44 38.74 44.56
C LEU A 20 24.01 37.34 44.33
N VAL A 21 23.48 36.34 45.03
CA VAL A 21 23.69 34.93 44.67
C VAL A 21 22.40 34.46 43.99
N VAL A 22 22.36 34.59 42.67
CA VAL A 22 21.31 33.97 41.85
C VAL A 22 21.54 32.46 41.91
N THR A 23 20.85 31.78 42.84
CA THR A 23 20.67 30.33 42.76
C THR A 23 19.75 30.04 41.58
N GLY A 24 20.34 29.71 40.44
CA GLY A 24 19.62 29.16 39.29
C GLY A 24 19.03 27.81 39.67
N ALA A 25 17.75 27.77 40.00
CA ALA A 25 16.99 26.53 40.04
C ALA A 25 16.81 26.06 38.58
N MET A 26 17.68 25.16 38.12
CA MET A 26 17.40 24.37 36.92
C MET A 26 16.21 23.47 37.22
N LEU A 27 15.02 23.92 36.85
CA LEU A 27 13.88 23.05 36.61
C LEU A 27 14.22 22.18 35.40
N VAL A 28 14.71 20.97 35.63
CA VAL A 28 14.77 19.92 34.61
C VAL A 28 13.33 19.46 34.37
N GLY A 29 12.59 20.24 33.58
CA GLY A 29 11.36 19.77 32.98
C GLY A 29 11.74 18.69 31.99
N THR A 30 11.52 17.42 32.33
CA THR A 30 11.52 16.35 31.35
C THR A 30 10.30 16.58 30.47
N ALA A 31 10.46 17.41 29.45
CA ALA A 31 9.54 17.47 28.33
C ALA A 31 9.58 16.08 27.68
N THR A 32 8.64 15.21 28.05
CA THR A 32 8.32 14.05 27.23
C THR A 32 7.84 14.64 25.92
N ALA A 33 8.69 14.61 24.90
CA ALA A 33 8.29 14.98 23.54
C ALA A 33 6.98 14.24 23.23
N PRO A 34 5.99 14.89 22.59
CA PRO A 34 4.82 14.17 22.11
C PRO A 34 5.32 12.96 21.31
N PRO A 35 4.65 11.78 21.39
CA PRO A 35 5.04 10.66 20.55
C PRO A 35 5.05 11.17 19.12
N VAL A 36 6.25 11.28 18.54
CA VAL A 36 6.40 11.45 17.11
C VAL A 36 5.63 10.27 16.53
N LYS A 37 4.56 10.55 15.79
CA LYS A 37 3.99 9.53 14.92
C LYS A 37 5.19 9.02 14.14
N ALA A 38 5.54 7.75 14.31
CA ALA A 38 6.39 7.10 13.35
C ALA A 38 5.75 7.44 12.01
N TRP A 39 6.42 8.28 11.22
CA TRP A 39 6.13 8.32 9.81
C TRP A 39 6.36 6.86 9.43
N GLU A 40 5.28 6.12 9.19
CA GLU A 40 5.41 4.85 8.53
C GLU A 40 6.20 5.21 7.29
N THR A 41 7.46 4.80 7.26
CA THR A 41 8.27 4.89 6.06
C THR A 41 7.47 4.08 5.07
N LEU A 42 6.69 4.75 4.24
CA LEU A 42 5.95 4.11 3.17
C LEU A 42 6.98 3.22 2.48
N PRO A 43 6.74 1.89 2.38
CA PRO A 43 7.67 1.01 1.68
C PRO A 43 8.01 1.68 0.36
N PRO A 44 9.28 1.65 -0.07
CA PRO A 44 9.75 2.49 -1.14
C PRO A 44 8.78 2.45 -2.33
N CYS A 45 8.04 3.55 -2.50
CA CYS A 45 6.90 3.57 -3.41
C CYS A 45 7.39 3.38 -4.84
N ASP A 46 6.99 2.28 -5.48
CA ASP A 46 7.05 2.07 -6.91
C ASP A 46 5.67 2.34 -7.53
N PHE A 47 5.61 2.20 -8.84
CA PHE A 47 4.35 2.07 -9.57
C PHE A 47 4.46 0.86 -10.48
N LEU A 48 3.33 0.27 -10.84
CA LEU A 48 3.23 -0.82 -11.79
C LEU A 48 2.36 -0.40 -12.95
N THR A 49 2.81 -0.74 -14.15
CA THR A 49 2.02 -0.65 -15.38
C THR A 49 1.98 -2.01 -16.03
N GLY A 50 0.89 -2.30 -16.72
CA GLY A 50 0.78 -3.53 -17.49
C GLY A 50 -0.35 -3.45 -18.50
N GLY A 51 -0.30 -4.36 -19.45
CA GLY A 51 -1.32 -4.47 -20.47
C GLY A 51 -1.17 -5.76 -21.25
N GLY A 52 -2.28 -6.24 -21.78
CA GLY A 52 -2.29 -7.48 -22.52
C GLY A 52 -3.63 -8.19 -22.46
N TRP A 53 -3.55 -9.51 -22.31
CA TRP A 53 -4.71 -10.35 -22.18
C TRP A 53 -4.41 -11.65 -21.43
N ILE A 54 -5.45 -12.22 -20.85
CA ILE A 54 -5.49 -13.55 -20.25
C ILE A 54 -6.54 -14.42 -20.94
N VAL A 55 -6.50 -15.73 -20.73
CA VAL A 55 -7.60 -16.64 -21.09
C VAL A 55 -8.40 -16.92 -19.84
N TYR A 56 -9.68 -16.55 -19.79
CA TYR A 56 -10.58 -16.88 -18.70
C TYR A 56 -11.80 -17.62 -19.25
N ASN A 57 -12.17 -18.76 -18.66
CA ASN A 57 -13.20 -19.67 -19.15
C ASN A 57 -13.06 -19.98 -20.66
N GLY A 58 -11.82 -20.16 -21.12
CA GLY A 58 -11.50 -20.42 -22.54
C GLY A 58 -11.64 -19.22 -23.48
N ASN A 59 -12.02 -18.04 -22.98
CA ASN A 59 -12.19 -16.82 -23.76
C ASN A 59 -11.10 -15.82 -23.48
N LYS A 60 -10.81 -14.97 -24.46
CA LYS A 60 -9.84 -13.88 -24.29
C LYS A 60 -10.44 -12.79 -23.40
N ALA A 61 -9.66 -12.31 -22.45
CA ALA A 61 -9.97 -11.08 -21.73
C ALA A 61 -8.79 -10.10 -21.80
N ASN A 62 -9.03 -8.92 -22.34
CA ASN A 62 -8.03 -7.86 -22.49
C ASN A 62 -8.00 -6.98 -21.24
N PHE A 63 -6.83 -6.46 -20.91
CA PHE A 63 -6.67 -5.51 -19.81
C PHE A 63 -5.61 -4.44 -20.11
N GLY A 64 -5.78 -3.29 -19.46
CA GLY A 64 -4.76 -2.27 -19.27
C GLY A 64 -4.82 -1.82 -17.81
N VAL A 65 -3.67 -1.80 -17.13
CA VAL A 65 -3.62 -1.52 -15.70
C VAL A 65 -2.45 -0.63 -15.36
N ALA A 66 -2.70 0.32 -14.46
CA ALA A 66 -1.65 1.01 -13.74
C ALA A 66 -2.07 1.18 -12.27
N GLY A 67 -1.10 1.12 -11.37
CA GLY A 67 -1.31 1.38 -9.95
C GLY A 67 0.00 1.81 -9.32
N GLY A 68 -0.04 2.74 -8.37
CA GLY A 68 1.18 3.16 -7.70
C GLY A 68 0.96 4.32 -6.75
N CYS A 69 2.07 4.73 -6.12
CA CYS A 69 2.05 5.94 -5.33
C CYS A 69 2.24 7.19 -6.20
N LYS A 70 1.47 8.24 -5.94
CA LYS A 70 1.77 9.59 -6.42
C LYS A 70 1.80 10.54 -5.24
N HIS A 71 2.92 11.24 -5.07
CA HIS A 71 3.17 12.12 -3.91
C HIS A 71 2.97 11.41 -2.55
N GLY A 72 3.33 10.14 -2.46
CA GLY A 72 3.13 9.31 -1.26
C GLY A 72 1.71 8.77 -1.05
N SER A 73 0.76 9.07 -1.94
CA SER A 73 -0.60 8.50 -1.88
C SER A 73 -0.73 7.28 -2.81
N PRO A 74 -1.15 6.10 -2.33
CA PRO A 74 -1.29 4.87 -3.12
C PRO A 74 -2.59 4.83 -3.95
N THR A 75 -2.96 5.96 -4.54
CA THR A 75 -4.27 6.20 -5.18
C THR A 75 -4.13 6.67 -6.62
N TRP A 76 -2.97 6.40 -7.25
CA TRP A 76 -2.74 6.70 -8.66
C TRP A 76 -2.85 5.44 -9.50
N GLY A 77 -3.42 5.56 -10.69
CA GLY A 77 -3.48 4.48 -11.66
C GLY A 77 -4.73 4.52 -12.53
N HIS A 78 -5.01 3.40 -13.16
CA HIS A 78 -6.23 3.14 -13.94
C HIS A 78 -6.45 1.64 -14.11
N LEU A 79 -7.64 1.26 -14.56
CA LEU A 79 -7.95 -0.09 -15.02
C LEU A 79 -8.96 -0.03 -16.18
N GLU A 80 -8.63 -0.74 -17.25
CA GLU A 80 -9.58 -1.19 -18.28
C GLU A 80 -9.54 -2.71 -18.33
N TYR A 81 -10.71 -3.34 -18.39
CA TYR A 81 -10.81 -4.79 -18.59
C TYR A 81 -12.02 -5.14 -19.48
N ILE A 82 -11.79 -6.00 -20.46
CA ILE A 82 -12.81 -6.45 -21.41
C ILE A 82 -12.74 -7.97 -21.55
N ASP A 83 -13.76 -8.67 -21.08
CA ASP A 83 -13.90 -10.12 -21.26
C ASP A 83 -14.81 -10.42 -22.48
N HIS A 84 -14.22 -11.02 -23.51
CA HIS A 84 -14.93 -11.34 -24.75
C HIS A 84 -15.86 -12.55 -24.65
N GLY A 85 -15.74 -13.38 -23.60
CA GLY A 85 -16.62 -14.52 -23.37
C GLY A 85 -17.97 -14.11 -22.78
N THR A 86 -17.95 -13.16 -21.84
CA THR A 86 -19.17 -12.63 -21.21
C THR A 86 -19.66 -11.32 -21.83
N GLY A 87 -18.79 -10.61 -22.57
CA GLY A 87 -19.05 -9.24 -23.02
C GLY A 87 -18.91 -8.20 -21.91
N LEU A 88 -18.33 -8.55 -20.76
CA LEU A 88 -18.09 -7.64 -19.64
C LEU A 88 -17.06 -6.58 -20.02
N ASN A 89 -17.38 -5.32 -19.75
CA ASN A 89 -16.47 -4.18 -19.81
C ASN A 89 -16.39 -3.55 -18.42
N VAL A 90 -15.17 -3.28 -17.96
CA VAL A 90 -14.88 -2.66 -16.67
C VAL A 90 -14.02 -1.44 -16.91
N HIS A 91 -14.55 -0.28 -16.55
CA HIS A 91 -13.85 1.00 -16.62
C HIS A 91 -13.67 1.53 -15.20
N TRP A 92 -12.43 1.74 -14.78
CA TRP A 92 -12.14 2.32 -13.47
C TRP A 92 -12.78 3.70 -13.29
N THR A 93 -13.02 4.07 -12.05
CA THR A 93 -13.51 5.39 -11.66
C THR A 93 -12.63 6.03 -10.60
N SER A 94 -12.02 5.21 -9.75
CA SER A 94 -10.99 5.63 -8.81
C SER A 94 -10.01 4.49 -8.50
N ILE A 95 -8.80 4.84 -8.10
CA ILE A 95 -7.87 3.93 -7.43
C ILE A 95 -7.88 4.27 -5.96
N THR A 96 -8.13 3.27 -5.13
CA THR A 96 -8.29 3.42 -3.67
C THR A 96 -7.17 2.73 -2.90
N GLY A 97 -6.35 1.90 -3.57
CA GLY A 97 -5.19 1.28 -2.93
C GLY A 97 -4.20 0.68 -3.91
N TYR A 98 -2.94 0.69 -3.47
CA TYR A 98 -1.80 0.03 -4.10
C TYR A 98 -0.92 -0.56 -3.00
N PHE A 99 -0.59 -1.84 -3.10
CA PHE A 99 0.18 -2.53 -2.07
C PHE A 99 0.99 -3.71 -2.63
N PHE A 100 2.06 -4.07 -1.91
CA PHE A 100 2.87 -5.23 -2.21
C PHE A 100 2.16 -6.48 -1.67
N VAL A 101 1.94 -7.44 -2.57
CA VAL A 101 1.44 -8.77 -2.23
C VAL A 101 2.61 -9.71 -1.96
N ASP A 102 3.68 -9.58 -2.75
CA ASP A 102 4.94 -10.32 -2.65
C ASP A 102 6.05 -9.46 -3.28
N ASP A 103 7.20 -9.37 -2.62
CA ASP A 103 8.33 -8.53 -3.06
C ASP A 103 9.15 -9.16 -4.21
N GLY A 104 8.78 -10.37 -4.67
CA GLY A 104 9.47 -11.11 -5.72
C GLY A 104 10.86 -11.60 -5.29
N THR A 105 11.74 -11.76 -6.27
CA THR A 105 13.14 -12.18 -6.04
C THR A 105 14.10 -10.98 -5.87
N GLY A 106 13.56 -9.76 -5.90
CA GLY A 106 14.32 -8.52 -5.91
C GLY A 106 14.16 -7.78 -7.24
N THR A 107 15.25 -7.61 -7.97
CA THR A 107 15.26 -6.90 -9.26
C THR A 107 15.53 -7.85 -10.41
N ASP A 108 14.87 -7.64 -11.52
CA ASP A 108 15.13 -8.31 -12.77
C ASP A 108 16.57 -8.02 -13.25
N PRO A 109 17.41 -9.04 -13.53
CA PRO A 109 18.80 -8.83 -13.92
C PRO A 109 18.97 -8.13 -15.28
N GLN A 110 17.97 -8.20 -16.16
CA GLN A 110 18.03 -7.65 -17.52
C GLN A 110 17.61 -6.19 -17.56
N THR A 111 16.57 -5.81 -16.81
CA THR A 111 16.02 -4.44 -16.81
C THR A 111 16.45 -3.63 -15.59
N GLY A 112 16.89 -4.28 -14.52
CA GLY A 112 17.18 -3.66 -13.23
C GLY A 112 15.92 -3.18 -12.48
N GLN A 113 14.73 -3.46 -13.01
CA GLN A 113 13.46 -3.08 -12.38
C GLN A 113 13.09 -4.06 -11.26
N PRO A 114 12.27 -3.66 -10.28
CA PRO A 114 11.73 -4.61 -9.30
C PRO A 114 11.00 -5.77 -9.98
N THR A 115 10.87 -6.91 -9.31
CA THR A 115 9.94 -7.99 -9.68
C THR A 115 8.89 -8.13 -8.58
N GLY A 116 7.98 -9.10 -8.67
CA GLY A 116 7.03 -9.42 -7.60
C GLY A 116 5.58 -9.09 -7.92
N THR A 117 4.72 -9.21 -6.92
CA THR A 117 3.25 -9.10 -7.07
C THR A 117 2.71 -7.85 -6.39
N ARG A 118 1.88 -7.07 -7.10
CA ARG A 118 1.16 -5.91 -6.56
C ARG A 118 -0.33 -6.18 -6.53
N GLY A 119 -0.99 -5.66 -5.51
CA GLY A 119 -2.43 -5.51 -5.43
C GLY A 119 -2.84 -4.08 -5.78
N ILE A 120 -3.89 -3.93 -6.59
CA ILE A 120 -4.50 -2.65 -6.95
C ILE A 120 -5.98 -2.71 -6.63
N CYS A 121 -6.47 -1.74 -5.87
CA CYS A 121 -7.87 -1.61 -5.48
C CYS A 121 -8.48 -0.35 -6.07
N GLY A 122 -9.78 -0.40 -6.35
CA GLY A 122 -10.51 0.77 -6.80
C GLY A 122 -11.99 0.53 -6.97
N THR A 123 -12.66 1.55 -7.51
CA THR A 123 -14.06 1.48 -7.93
C THR A 123 -14.14 1.51 -9.45
N ALA A 124 -15.14 0.87 -10.03
CA ALA A 124 -15.34 0.81 -11.48
C ALA A 124 -16.82 0.85 -11.87
N ARG A 125 -17.06 1.23 -13.12
CA ARG A 125 -18.35 1.09 -13.81
C ARG A 125 -18.28 -0.08 -14.75
N THR A 126 -19.34 -0.87 -14.78
CA THR A 126 -19.46 -2.02 -15.68
C THR A 126 -20.75 -1.97 -16.48
N ASN A 127 -20.75 -2.58 -17.66
CA ASN A 127 -21.95 -2.73 -18.47
C ASN A 127 -22.91 -3.81 -17.96
N LEU A 128 -22.45 -4.76 -17.12
CA LEU A 128 -23.26 -5.89 -16.64
C LEU A 128 -23.72 -5.76 -15.19
N TYR A 129 -22.93 -5.11 -14.32
CA TYR A 129 -23.15 -5.09 -12.86
C TYR A 129 -23.32 -3.68 -12.28
N GLY A 130 -23.25 -2.63 -13.11
CA GLY A 130 -23.28 -1.24 -12.64
C GLY A 130 -21.96 -0.84 -11.95
N ASP A 131 -22.07 -0.01 -10.91
CA ASP A 131 -20.92 0.41 -10.09
C ASP A 131 -20.46 -0.73 -9.16
N VAL A 132 -19.17 -1.04 -9.19
CA VAL A 132 -18.55 -2.14 -8.44
C VAL A 132 -17.25 -1.69 -7.78
N ASN A 133 -16.81 -2.47 -6.79
CA ASN A 133 -15.44 -2.46 -6.31
C ASN A 133 -14.62 -3.47 -7.11
N PHE A 134 -13.36 -3.15 -7.42
CA PHE A 134 -12.43 -4.08 -8.05
C PHE A 134 -11.17 -4.29 -7.21
N ALA A 135 -10.63 -5.50 -7.32
CA ALA A 135 -9.31 -5.88 -6.84
C ALA A 135 -8.55 -6.54 -8.01
N VAL A 136 -7.34 -6.06 -8.29
CA VAL A 136 -6.44 -6.64 -9.28
C VAL A 136 -5.19 -7.15 -8.59
N ARG A 137 -4.73 -8.32 -9.02
CA ARG A 137 -3.42 -8.86 -8.72
C ARG A 137 -2.60 -8.86 -10.01
N ALA A 138 -1.47 -8.16 -10.01
CA ALA A 138 -0.54 -8.13 -11.14
C ALA A 138 0.85 -8.59 -10.68
N LYS A 139 1.40 -9.61 -11.32
CA LYS A 139 2.72 -10.16 -11.02
C LYS A 139 3.66 -9.96 -12.20
N ASP A 140 4.81 -9.40 -11.89
CA ASP A 140 6.00 -9.45 -12.73
C ASP A 140 6.92 -10.57 -12.21
N ALA A 141 7.25 -11.51 -13.09
CA ALA A 141 8.14 -12.63 -12.79
C ALA A 141 9.56 -12.46 -13.35
N GLY A 142 9.88 -11.26 -13.84
CA GLY A 142 11.11 -10.94 -14.54
C GLY A 142 11.03 -11.26 -16.03
N GLU A 143 12.02 -10.77 -16.77
CA GLU A 143 12.11 -10.95 -18.19
C GLU A 143 12.39 -12.41 -18.56
N PRO A 144 11.76 -12.93 -19.64
CA PRO A 144 11.12 -12.20 -20.74
C PRO A 144 9.59 -11.94 -20.59
N GLY A 145 9.04 -11.83 -19.38
CA GLY A 145 7.63 -11.51 -19.13
C GLY A 145 6.64 -12.68 -19.38
N VAL A 146 7.13 -13.83 -19.84
CA VAL A 146 6.30 -15.01 -20.16
C VAL A 146 5.65 -15.66 -18.93
N ASN A 147 6.14 -15.34 -17.74
CA ASN A 147 5.61 -15.85 -16.48
C ASN A 147 4.84 -14.77 -15.70
N ASP A 148 4.60 -13.61 -16.31
CA ASP A 148 3.78 -12.55 -15.74
C ASP A 148 2.33 -12.99 -15.62
N GLN A 149 1.63 -12.42 -14.64
CA GLN A 149 0.27 -12.82 -14.32
C GLN A 149 -0.63 -11.63 -14.05
N PHE A 150 -1.91 -11.81 -14.38
CA PHE A 150 -2.96 -10.83 -14.11
C PHE A 150 -4.24 -11.55 -13.70
N ASP A 151 -4.86 -11.09 -12.61
CA ASP A 151 -6.16 -11.57 -12.15
C ASP A 151 -7.01 -10.41 -11.63
N ILE A 152 -8.33 -10.52 -11.76
CA ILE A 152 -9.29 -9.51 -11.34
C ILE A 152 -10.50 -10.13 -10.62
N ARG A 153 -10.95 -9.43 -9.58
CA ARG A 153 -12.20 -9.70 -8.88
C ARG A 153 -13.05 -8.45 -8.76
N LEU A 154 -14.35 -8.59 -9.02
CA LEU A 154 -15.36 -7.56 -8.89
C LEU A 154 -16.35 -7.92 -7.79
N THR A 155 -16.67 -6.93 -6.96
CA THR A 155 -17.59 -7.10 -5.82
C THR A 155 -18.55 -5.92 -5.72
N ASP A 156 -19.60 -6.09 -4.92
CA ASP A 156 -20.43 -4.98 -4.51
C ASP A 156 -19.68 -3.99 -3.61
N SER A 157 -20.34 -2.87 -3.27
CA SER A 157 -19.76 -1.84 -2.40
C SER A 157 -19.33 -2.36 -1.02
N THR A 158 -19.93 -3.45 -0.54
CA THR A 158 -19.61 -4.04 0.77
C THR A 158 -18.48 -5.07 0.71
N GLY A 159 -18.13 -5.57 -0.47
CA GLY A 159 -17.16 -6.64 -0.68
C GLY A 159 -17.70 -8.04 -0.38
N ASN A 160 -18.97 -8.18 -0.01
CA ASN A 160 -19.58 -9.44 0.40
C ASN A 160 -20.14 -10.22 -0.78
N VAL A 161 -20.62 -9.53 -1.82
CA VAL A 161 -21.15 -10.15 -3.03
C VAL A 161 -20.07 -10.10 -4.10
N VAL A 162 -19.75 -11.25 -4.68
CA VAL A 162 -18.80 -11.38 -5.78
C VAL A 162 -19.57 -11.50 -7.08
N TYR A 163 -19.35 -10.56 -8.00
CA TYR A 163 -20.00 -10.56 -9.31
C TYR A 163 -19.15 -11.27 -10.38
N TYR A 164 -17.84 -11.18 -10.25
CA TYR A 164 -16.88 -11.71 -11.21
C TYR A 164 -15.56 -12.00 -10.52
N ASP A 165 -14.94 -13.14 -10.80
CA ASP A 165 -13.69 -13.53 -10.14
C ASP A 165 -12.88 -14.47 -11.01
N THR A 166 -11.80 -13.97 -11.61
CA THR A 166 -10.91 -14.82 -12.42
C THR A 166 -10.17 -15.82 -11.54
N THR A 167 -9.97 -15.54 -10.25
CA THR A 167 -9.25 -16.44 -9.33
C THR A 167 -10.02 -17.70 -8.96
N SER A 168 -11.25 -17.86 -9.48
CA SER A 168 -11.95 -19.14 -9.51
C SER A 168 -11.21 -20.19 -10.35
N GLU A 169 -10.34 -19.76 -11.26
CA GLU A 169 -9.37 -20.60 -11.97
C GLU A 169 -7.97 -20.49 -11.33
N CYS A 170 -7.00 -21.25 -11.85
CA CYS A 170 -5.59 -21.02 -11.51
C CYS A 170 -5.15 -19.62 -11.97
N LEU A 171 -4.10 -19.07 -11.34
CA LEU A 171 -3.53 -17.77 -11.71
C LEU A 171 -3.22 -17.71 -13.21
N HIS A 172 -3.66 -16.64 -13.86
CA HIS A 172 -3.58 -16.53 -15.31
C HIS A 172 -2.26 -15.91 -15.75
N TYR A 173 -1.58 -16.62 -16.66
CA TYR A 173 -0.44 -16.07 -17.38
C TYR A 173 -0.90 -15.19 -18.53
N LEU A 174 -0.04 -14.23 -18.90
CA LEU A 174 -0.33 -13.38 -20.05
C LEU A 174 -0.29 -14.18 -21.35
N GLY A 175 -1.25 -13.93 -22.23
CA GLY A 175 -1.45 -14.74 -23.43
C GLY A 175 -0.50 -14.44 -24.60
N SER A 176 0.32 -13.38 -24.52
CA SER A 176 1.30 -13.07 -25.57
C SER A 176 2.59 -12.46 -25.02
N SER A 177 3.67 -12.61 -25.79
CA SER A 177 4.97 -11.96 -25.51
C SER A 177 4.95 -10.43 -25.66
N SER A 178 3.91 -9.87 -26.26
CA SER A 178 3.67 -8.42 -26.30
C SER A 178 2.89 -7.91 -25.07
N SER A 179 2.38 -8.81 -24.25
CA SER A 179 1.74 -8.49 -22.98
C SER A 179 2.82 -8.38 -21.91
N PHE A 180 2.64 -7.50 -20.93
CA PHE A 180 3.65 -7.26 -19.90
C PHE A 180 3.00 -6.83 -18.59
N ILE A 181 3.66 -7.15 -17.48
CA ILE A 181 3.50 -6.49 -16.19
C ILE A 181 4.88 -5.98 -15.79
N SER A 182 4.99 -4.68 -15.51
CA SER A 182 6.28 -4.09 -15.14
C SER A 182 6.11 -3.08 -14.00
N PRO A 183 6.59 -3.40 -12.79
CA PRO A 183 6.83 -2.41 -11.77
C PRO A 183 8.06 -1.57 -12.12
N ILE A 184 8.02 -0.29 -11.76
CA ILE A 184 9.08 0.66 -12.00
C ILE A 184 9.32 1.40 -10.71
N ARG A 185 10.57 1.39 -10.25
CA ARG A 185 10.95 2.13 -9.05
C ARG A 185 10.76 3.62 -9.30
N GLN A 186 9.98 4.28 -8.44
CA GLN A 186 9.85 5.73 -8.50
C GLN A 186 11.19 6.35 -8.04
N PRO A 187 11.74 7.37 -8.73
CA PRO A 187 12.97 8.01 -8.29
C PRO A 187 12.72 8.66 -6.92
N GLN A 188 13.27 8.06 -5.88
CA GLN A 188 13.25 8.65 -4.55
C GLN A 188 14.38 9.65 -4.46
N GLY A 189 14.07 10.88 -4.04
CA GLY A 189 15.10 11.73 -3.45
C GLY A 189 15.76 10.94 -2.32
N ALA A 190 17.07 10.74 -2.45
CA ALA A 190 17.97 9.93 -1.63
C ALA A 190 17.45 9.33 -0.29
N SER A 191 17.77 8.04 -0.14
CA SER A 191 17.98 7.28 1.12
C SER A 191 16.76 6.56 1.70
N VAL A 192 16.86 5.22 1.84
CA VAL A 192 16.95 4.55 3.15
C VAL A 192 17.60 3.16 3.00
N VAL A 193 18.34 2.83 4.06
CA VAL A 193 19.21 1.69 4.37
C VAL A 193 18.53 0.31 4.26
N ARG A 194 19.31 -0.67 3.78
CA ARG A 194 18.96 -2.09 3.63
C ARG A 194 19.07 -2.83 4.98
N VAL A 195 18.03 -3.56 5.39
CA VAL A 195 18.10 -4.52 6.53
C VAL A 195 18.22 -5.94 5.97
N PRO A 196 19.12 -6.80 6.48
CA PRO A 196 19.25 -8.17 6.01
C PRO A 196 18.37 -9.11 6.83
N ARG A 197 17.62 -10.03 6.19
CA ARG A 197 17.32 -11.33 6.83
C ARG A 197 16.90 -12.44 5.88
N THR A 198 17.75 -13.47 5.91
CA THR A 198 17.50 -14.93 5.78
C THR A 198 16.35 -15.41 4.90
N LEU A 199 16.74 -15.84 3.70
CA LEU A 199 16.02 -16.72 2.79
C LEU A 199 15.79 -18.12 3.39
N ARG A 200 14.57 -18.65 3.27
CA ARG A 200 14.39 -20.03 2.81
C ARG A 200 13.01 -20.26 2.21
N SER A 201 12.98 -20.51 0.90
CA SER A 201 12.13 -21.56 0.31
C SER A 201 12.67 -21.93 -1.08
N SER A 202 12.94 -23.23 -1.25
CA SER A 202 13.34 -23.87 -2.51
C SER A 202 12.09 -24.25 -3.32
N PRO A 203 12.22 -24.55 -4.63
CA PRO A 203 11.11 -24.54 -5.58
C PRO A 203 10.42 -25.90 -5.66
N SER A 204 9.11 -25.91 -5.90
CA SER A 204 8.44 -27.07 -6.48
C SER A 204 7.29 -26.62 -7.37
N ARG A 205 7.41 -26.98 -8.64
CA ARG A 205 6.34 -26.94 -9.64
C ARG A 205 5.31 -27.99 -9.27
N GLU A 206 4.15 -27.58 -8.76
CA GLU A 206 2.89 -28.32 -8.90
C GLU A 206 1.71 -27.42 -8.45
N CYS A 207 0.75 -27.20 -9.33
CA CYS A 207 -0.50 -26.50 -9.01
C CYS A 207 -1.33 -27.39 -8.06
N ARG A 208 -1.18 -27.19 -6.75
CA ARG A 208 -2.01 -27.88 -5.74
C ARG A 208 -2.53 -27.00 -4.62
N ASP A 209 -2.45 -25.68 -4.74
CA ASP A 209 -3.08 -24.83 -3.76
C ASP A 209 -3.58 -23.51 -4.37
N CYS A 210 -4.87 -23.47 -4.70
CA CYS A 210 -5.58 -22.22 -5.01
C CYS A 210 -5.90 -21.42 -3.73
N SER A 211 -5.43 -21.86 -2.54
CA SER A 211 -5.50 -21.04 -1.31
C SER A 211 -4.45 -19.94 -1.36
N HIS A 212 -4.79 -18.98 -2.19
CA HIS A 212 -4.05 -17.78 -2.45
C HIS A 212 -4.32 -16.79 -1.31
N GLY A 213 -3.26 -16.31 -0.66
CA GLY A 213 -3.34 -15.35 0.46
C GLY A 213 -4.26 -14.17 0.15
N SER A 214 -4.78 -13.50 1.18
CA SER A 214 -5.79 -12.44 1.03
C SER A 214 -5.28 -11.24 0.22
N TRP A 215 -5.39 -11.28 -1.11
CA TRP A 215 -5.24 -10.12 -2.01
C TRP A 215 -6.54 -9.33 -2.17
N THR A 216 -7.60 -9.73 -1.47
CA THR A 216 -8.83 -8.95 -1.43
C THR A 216 -8.58 -7.60 -0.79
N CYS A 217 -9.09 -6.56 -1.43
CA CYS A 217 -9.09 -5.22 -0.84
C CYS A 217 -9.83 -5.26 0.50
N THR A 218 -9.17 -4.78 1.55
CA THR A 218 -9.82 -4.57 2.83
C THR A 218 -10.90 -3.50 2.70
N SER A 219 -11.87 -3.49 3.60
CA SER A 219 -12.88 -2.42 3.64
C SER A 219 -12.27 -1.02 3.82
N ALA A 220 -11.03 -0.91 4.31
CA ALA A 220 -10.30 0.35 4.39
C ALA A 220 -9.73 0.79 3.03
N GLN A 221 -9.38 -0.16 2.16
CA GLN A 221 -8.86 0.09 0.81
C GLN A 221 -9.97 0.25 -0.23
N LEU A 222 -11.25 0.11 0.14
CA LEU A 222 -12.41 0.26 -0.76
C LEU A 222 -13.22 1.54 -0.48
N ARG A 223 -12.73 2.41 0.41
CA ARG A 223 -13.38 3.66 0.84
C ARG A 223 -12.68 4.89 0.28
#